data_AF-M1EBN4-F1
#
_entry.id   AF-M1EBN4-F1
#
_cell.length_a   1.000
_cell.length_b   1.000
_cell.length_c   1.000
_cell.angle_alpha   90.00
_cell.angle_beta   90.00
_cell.angle_gamma   90.00
#
_symmetry.space_group_name_H-M   'P 1'
#
loop_
_entity.id
_entity.type
_entity.pdbx_description
1 polymer ?
#
loop_
_entity_poly.entity_id
_entity_poly.type
_entity_poly.pdbx_seq_one_letter_code
_entity_poly.pdbx_strand_id
1 'polypeptide(L)'
;QMAILLAEVDKVARLSDGSHCPIILCGDLNSVPDSPLYNFIRDGELQYHGMPAWKVSGQEDFSHQLYQRKLQAPLWPSSLGVTDHCQYFSSCHPKRAERLKYSRDFLLQFRFCDIACQRPVGLVLMEGVTDTKPERPADWAPSVLEEDTLEPEPVFPRTVGTIQHCLHLTSVYTHFLPQHGRPEVTTMPLGLGTTVDYIFFSAESCENGNRTDRRLDQDGTLKLLGRLSLLSEEILWAANGLPNPFCSSDHLCLLASFGMEVTAP
;
A
#
# COMPACT_ATOMS: atom_id res chain seq x y z
N GLN A 1 -2.19 0.01 3.53
CA GLN A 1 -2.34 0.36 2.11
C GLN A 1 -1.82 -0.77 1.22
N MET A 2 -0.53 -1.09 1.25
CA MET A 2 0.05 -2.17 0.42
C MET A 2 -0.71 -3.50 0.51
N ALA A 3 -1.08 -3.97 1.71
CA ALA A 3 -1.85 -5.21 1.87
C ALA A 3 -3.20 -5.22 1.13
N ILE A 4 -3.86 -4.07 1.00
CA ILE A 4 -5.13 -3.94 0.25
C ILE A 4 -4.86 -4.03 -1.25
N LEU A 5 -3.82 -3.35 -1.73
CA LEU A 5 -3.39 -3.41 -3.13
C LEU A 5 -3.04 -4.84 -3.53
N LEU A 6 -2.23 -5.53 -2.73
CA LEU A 6 -1.85 -6.92 -2.96
C LEU A 6 -3.07 -7.87 -2.93
N ALA A 7 -4.06 -7.62 -2.06
CA ALA A 7 -5.30 -8.40 -2.04
C ALA A 7 -6.16 -8.20 -3.30
N GLU A 8 -6.22 -6.99 -3.83
CA GLU A 8 -6.93 -6.74 -5.08
C GLU A 8 -6.17 -7.31 -6.29
N VAL A 9 -4.84 -7.19 -6.30
CA VAL A 9 -4.00 -7.84 -7.33
C VAL A 9 -4.18 -9.35 -7.30
N ASP A 10 -4.12 -9.98 -6.11
CA ASP A 10 -4.36 -11.42 -5.95
C ASP A 10 -5.71 -11.84 -6.53
N LYS A 11 -6.77 -11.13 -6.15
CA LYS A 11 -8.13 -11.42 -6.60
C LYS A 11 -8.32 -11.25 -8.11
N VAL A 12 -7.71 -10.23 -8.72
CA VAL A 12 -7.88 -9.91 -10.15
C VAL A 12 -6.98 -10.79 -11.02
N ALA A 13 -5.77 -11.09 -10.57
CA ALA A 13 -4.79 -11.86 -11.34
C ALA A 13 -4.97 -13.37 -11.23
N ARG A 14 -5.71 -13.87 -10.22
CA ARG A 14 -5.91 -15.31 -10.00
C ARG A 14 -6.74 -15.94 -11.12
N LEU A 15 -6.17 -16.98 -11.73
CA LEU A 15 -6.77 -17.81 -12.77
C LEU A 15 -7.56 -18.98 -12.17
N SER A 16 -8.34 -19.67 -12.99
CA SER A 16 -9.20 -20.79 -12.57
C SER A 16 -8.43 -22.00 -12.05
N ASP A 17 -7.18 -22.17 -12.46
CA ASP A 17 -6.27 -23.22 -11.98
C ASP A 17 -5.58 -22.86 -10.66
N GLY A 18 -5.83 -21.67 -10.12
CA GLY A 18 -5.24 -21.16 -8.88
C GLY A 18 -3.91 -20.43 -9.06
N SER A 19 -3.32 -20.44 -10.26
CA SER A 19 -2.14 -19.64 -10.60
C SER A 19 -2.50 -18.16 -10.80
N HIS A 20 -1.51 -17.30 -11.00
CA HIS A 20 -1.71 -15.89 -11.34
C HIS A 20 -1.27 -15.63 -12.78
N CYS A 21 -2.02 -14.79 -13.51
CA CYS A 21 -1.52 -14.24 -14.77
C CYS A 21 -0.26 -13.39 -14.50
N PRO A 22 0.58 -13.13 -15.51
CA PRO A 22 1.75 -12.27 -15.31
C PRO A 22 1.37 -10.87 -14.82
N ILE A 23 2.04 -10.40 -13.78
CA ILE A 23 1.77 -9.11 -13.11
C ILE A 23 2.91 -8.15 -13.38
N ILE A 24 2.56 -6.89 -13.63
CA ILE A 24 3.47 -5.75 -13.55
C ILE A 24 2.85 -4.77 -12.54
N LEU A 25 3.55 -4.49 -11.45
CA LEU A 25 3.14 -3.60 -10.38
C LEU A 25 4.03 -2.36 -10.37
N CYS A 26 3.46 -1.20 -10.68
CA CYS A 26 4.18 0.07 -10.77
C CYS A 26 3.69 1.07 -9.72
N GLY A 27 4.57 1.98 -9.30
CA GLY A 27 4.17 3.18 -8.59
C GLY A 27 5.23 3.76 -7.67
N ASP A 28 4.94 4.96 -7.16
CA ASP A 28 5.64 5.56 -6.05
C ASP A 28 5.17 4.90 -4.74
N LEU A 29 6.07 4.15 -4.11
CA LEU A 29 5.80 3.44 -2.86
C LEU A 29 6.13 4.29 -1.62
N ASN A 30 6.77 5.45 -1.79
CA ASN A 30 7.35 6.22 -0.69
C ASN A 30 8.14 5.31 0.25
N SER A 31 9.01 4.48 -0.30
CA SER A 31 9.85 3.55 0.44
C SER A 31 11.14 3.34 -0.32
N VAL A 32 12.26 3.35 0.38
CA VAL A 32 13.59 3.24 -0.25
C VAL A 32 13.95 1.77 -0.53
N PRO A 33 14.91 1.51 -1.44
CA PRO A 33 15.40 0.16 -1.69
C PRO A 33 15.86 -0.52 -0.40
N ASP A 34 15.68 -1.84 -0.31
CA ASP A 34 16.02 -2.66 0.86
C ASP A 34 15.31 -2.27 2.18
N SER A 35 14.34 -1.35 2.15
CA SER A 35 13.43 -1.09 3.27
C SER A 35 12.57 -2.31 3.60
N PRO A 36 12.03 -2.43 4.83
CA PRO A 36 11.10 -3.49 5.19
C PRO A 36 9.89 -3.60 4.24
N LEU A 37 9.32 -2.47 3.77
CA LEU A 37 8.21 -2.52 2.82
C LEU A 37 8.66 -2.99 1.42
N TYR A 38 9.82 -2.55 0.95
CA TYR A 38 10.39 -3.03 -0.31
C TYR A 38 10.65 -4.55 -0.27
N ASN A 39 11.31 -5.02 0.80
CA ASN A 39 11.60 -6.43 0.99
C ASN A 39 10.32 -7.26 1.15
N PHE A 40 9.27 -6.71 1.78
CA PHE A 40 7.98 -7.37 1.85
C PHE A 40 7.42 -7.71 0.46
N ILE A 41 7.42 -6.72 -0.46
CA ILE A 41 6.90 -6.87 -1.83
C ILE A 41 7.73 -7.88 -2.64
N ARG A 42 9.06 -7.87 -2.45
CA ARG A 42 9.97 -8.78 -3.15
C ARG A 42 9.91 -10.21 -2.58
N ASP A 43 9.99 -10.33 -1.26
CA ASP A 43 10.24 -11.61 -0.58
C ASP A 43 8.93 -12.34 -0.22
N GLY A 44 7.80 -11.63 -0.22
CA GLY A 44 6.48 -12.17 0.10
C GLY A 44 6.17 -12.26 1.60
N GLU A 45 7.05 -11.77 2.47
CA GLU A 45 6.89 -11.87 3.93
C GLU A 45 7.47 -10.66 4.66
N LEU A 46 6.78 -10.22 5.72
CA LEU A 46 7.24 -9.18 6.63
C LEU A 46 6.89 -9.51 8.08
N GLN A 47 7.92 -9.71 8.89
CA GLN A 47 7.80 -9.75 10.35
C GLN A 47 7.83 -8.32 10.89
N TYR A 48 6.70 -7.83 11.38
CA TYR A 48 6.52 -6.43 11.79
C TYR A 48 6.42 -6.25 13.31
N HIS A 49 6.20 -7.31 14.09
CA HIS A 49 5.95 -7.16 15.52
C HIS A 49 7.09 -6.46 16.24
N GLY A 50 6.78 -5.37 16.95
CA GLY A 50 7.77 -4.58 17.67
C GLY A 50 8.65 -3.69 16.79
N MET A 51 8.49 -3.74 15.45
CA MET A 51 9.20 -2.86 14.53
C MET A 51 8.77 -1.41 14.75
N PRO A 52 9.71 -0.45 14.86
CA PRO A 52 9.37 0.97 14.85
C PRO A 52 8.67 1.34 13.53
N ALA A 53 7.53 2.04 13.59
CA ALA A 53 6.72 2.33 12.41
C ALA A 53 7.48 3.13 11.34
N TRP A 54 8.38 4.03 11.75
CA TRP A 54 9.22 4.83 10.84
C TRP A 54 10.20 3.99 10.02
N LYS A 55 10.60 2.81 10.53
CA LYS A 55 11.56 1.94 9.85
C LYS A 55 10.97 1.31 8.59
N VAL A 56 9.64 1.23 8.47
CA VAL A 56 8.94 0.50 7.41
C VAL A 56 9.31 0.99 6.01
N SER A 57 9.34 2.31 5.80
CA SER A 57 9.69 2.90 4.50
C SER A 57 11.18 3.13 4.32
N GLY A 58 11.94 3.25 5.42
CA GLY A 58 13.37 3.57 5.40
C GLY A 58 13.70 4.99 4.92
N GLN A 59 12.71 5.88 4.77
CA GLN A 59 12.93 7.24 4.28
C GLN A 59 13.53 8.18 5.34
N GLU A 60 13.24 7.92 6.62
CA GLU A 60 13.63 8.78 7.74
C GLU A 60 14.28 7.94 8.84
N ASP A 61 15.23 8.54 9.57
CA ASP A 61 15.81 7.94 10.76
C ASP A 61 15.34 8.66 12.03
N PHE A 62 14.38 8.05 12.72
CA PHE A 62 13.90 8.51 14.03
C PHE A 62 14.41 7.65 15.19
N SER A 63 15.56 6.97 15.02
CA SER A 63 16.19 6.17 16.07
C SER A 63 16.46 6.96 17.36
N HIS A 64 16.67 8.27 17.25
CA HIS A 64 16.92 9.19 18.36
C HIS A 64 15.68 9.51 19.23
N GLN A 65 14.46 9.19 18.77
CA GLN A 65 13.24 9.46 19.55
C GLN A 65 13.10 8.48 20.72
N LEU A 66 12.81 9.01 21.92
CA LEU A 66 12.63 8.22 23.15
C LEU A 66 11.38 7.33 23.14
N TYR A 67 10.31 7.78 22.48
CA TYR A 67 9.01 7.10 22.44
C TYR A 67 8.60 6.76 21.02
N GLN A 68 9.13 5.66 20.51
CA GLN A 68 8.82 5.20 19.16
C GLN A 68 7.53 4.38 19.16
N ARG A 69 6.61 4.74 18.25
CA ARG A 69 5.44 3.91 17.95
C ARG A 69 5.93 2.60 17.33
N LYS A 70 5.75 1.49 18.04
CA LYS A 70 6.02 0.14 17.54
C LYS A 70 4.77 -0.45 16.92
N LEU A 71 4.94 -1.18 15.82
CA LEU A 71 3.86 -1.93 15.21
C LEU A 71 3.48 -3.12 16.09
N GLN A 72 2.18 -3.29 16.30
CA GLN A 72 1.59 -4.34 17.11
C GLN A 72 0.60 -5.13 16.25
N ALA A 73 0.36 -6.38 16.63
CA ALA A 73 -0.61 -7.22 15.94
C ALA A 73 -2.02 -6.99 16.51
N PRO A 74 -3.08 -6.97 15.67
CA PRO A 74 -3.03 -6.94 14.20
C PRO A 74 -2.72 -5.53 13.65
N LEU A 75 -2.17 -5.44 12.44
CA LEU A 75 -1.92 -4.14 11.78
C LEU A 75 -3.21 -3.40 11.37
N TRP A 76 -4.30 -4.14 11.15
CA TRP A 76 -5.59 -3.61 10.72
C TRP A 76 -6.75 -4.41 11.34
N PRO A 77 -7.93 -3.80 11.53
CA PRO A 77 -9.10 -4.47 12.07
C PRO A 77 -9.63 -5.58 11.14
N SER A 78 -10.40 -6.52 11.69
CA SER A 78 -11.00 -7.62 10.91
C SER A 78 -12.08 -7.16 9.94
N SER A 79 -12.79 -6.08 10.27
CA SER A 79 -13.71 -5.37 9.37
C SER A 79 -13.11 -4.95 8.03
N LEU A 80 -11.77 -4.85 7.90
CA LEU A 80 -11.13 -4.58 6.61
C LEU A 80 -11.34 -5.72 5.60
N GLY A 81 -11.64 -6.94 6.08
CA GLY A 81 -11.86 -8.11 5.23
C GLY A 81 -10.61 -8.58 4.49
N VAL A 82 -9.41 -8.17 4.93
CA VAL A 82 -8.12 -8.59 4.38
C VAL A 82 -7.37 -9.41 5.41
N THR A 83 -6.94 -10.62 5.03
CA THR A 83 -6.17 -11.53 5.88
C THR A 83 -4.72 -11.09 6.00
N ASP A 84 -3.98 -11.65 6.95
CA ASP A 84 -2.54 -11.40 7.07
C ASP A 84 -1.74 -11.94 5.87
N HIS A 85 -2.35 -12.75 5.00
CA HIS A 85 -1.77 -13.23 3.73
C HIS A 85 -2.07 -12.29 2.56
N CYS A 86 -2.52 -11.06 2.85
CA CYS A 86 -2.91 -10.05 1.86
C CYS A 86 -3.91 -10.59 0.84
N GLN A 87 -4.93 -11.30 1.32
CA GLN A 87 -6.02 -11.83 0.49
C GLN A 87 -7.36 -11.39 1.07
N TYR A 88 -8.35 -11.18 0.20
CA TYR A 88 -9.69 -10.92 0.67
C TYR A 88 -10.27 -12.15 1.36
N PHE A 89 -10.83 -11.94 2.55
CA PHE A 89 -11.58 -12.95 3.25
C PHE A 89 -12.90 -13.19 2.50
N SER A 90 -13.04 -14.39 1.92
CA SER A 90 -14.31 -14.82 1.31
C SER A 90 -15.18 -15.44 2.40
N SER A 91 -16.08 -14.66 3.00
CA SER A 91 -17.17 -15.26 3.76
C SER A 91 -18.11 -15.96 2.78
N CYS A 92 -18.42 -17.23 3.01
CA CYS A 92 -19.49 -17.96 2.30
C CYS A 92 -20.87 -17.50 2.80
N HIS A 93 -21.12 -16.20 2.86
CA HIS A 93 -22.46 -15.66 3.01
C HIS A 93 -22.96 -15.20 1.65
N PRO A 94 -24.19 -15.56 1.25
CA PRO A 94 -24.75 -15.09 -0.01
C PRO A 94 -24.68 -13.57 0.01
N LYS A 95 -23.88 -13.00 -0.90
CA LYS A 95 -23.78 -11.55 -1.10
C LYS A 95 -25.18 -11.03 -1.39
N ARG A 96 -25.93 -10.60 -0.38
CA ARG A 96 -26.92 -9.55 -0.60
C ARG A 96 -26.10 -8.41 -1.18
N ALA A 97 -26.47 -7.97 -2.36
CA ALA A 97 -25.82 -6.85 -3.01
C ALA A 97 -25.97 -5.62 -2.09
N GLU A 98 -25.00 -5.42 -1.20
CA GLU A 98 -24.81 -4.18 -0.45
C GLU A 98 -24.33 -3.12 -1.44
N ARG A 99 -25.28 -2.69 -2.26
CA ARG A 99 -25.20 -1.40 -2.89
C ARG A 99 -25.47 -0.42 -1.75
N LEU A 100 -24.43 -0.05 -1.02
CA LEU A 100 -24.51 1.05 -0.04
C LEU A 100 -25.05 2.27 -0.80
N LYS A 101 -26.35 2.55 -0.60
CA LYS A 101 -27.06 3.62 -1.28
C LYS A 101 -26.86 4.88 -0.47
N TYR A 102 -25.83 5.65 -0.81
CA TYR A 102 -25.66 7.03 -0.32
C TYR A 102 -26.65 7.98 -1.00
N SER A 103 -27.95 7.69 -0.92
CA SER A 103 -28.97 8.60 -1.43
C SER A 103 -28.97 9.88 -0.60
N ARG A 104 -29.45 10.97 -1.20
CA ARG A 104 -29.64 12.24 -0.49
C ARG A 104 -30.46 12.04 0.80
N ASP A 105 -31.53 11.26 0.73
CA ASP A 105 -32.41 11.03 1.87
C ASP A 105 -31.71 10.23 2.98
N PHE A 106 -30.86 9.27 2.62
CA PHE A 106 -30.03 8.51 3.58
C PHE A 106 -29.01 9.42 4.28
N LEU A 107 -28.25 10.21 3.53
CA LEU A 107 -27.26 11.14 4.11
C LEU A 107 -27.90 12.20 5.00
N LEU A 108 -29.11 12.65 4.65
CA LEU A 108 -29.85 13.62 5.45
C LEU A 108 -30.27 13.07 6.82
N GLN A 109 -30.41 11.75 7.00
CA GLN A 109 -30.71 11.15 8.31
C GLN A 109 -29.62 11.41 9.36
N PHE A 110 -28.37 11.66 8.95
CA PHE A 110 -27.25 11.94 9.87
C PHE A 110 -27.17 13.40 10.32
N ARG A 111 -27.93 14.32 9.71
CA ARG A 111 -27.81 15.77 9.94
C ARG A 111 -28.21 16.22 11.36
N PHE A 112 -28.98 15.38 12.08
CA PHE A 112 -29.43 15.61 13.46
C PHE A 112 -29.46 14.33 14.28
N CYS A 113 -28.55 13.40 13.99
CA CYS A 113 -28.36 12.23 14.85
C CYS A 113 -27.80 12.65 16.20
N ASP A 114 -27.95 11.81 17.22
CA ASP A 114 -27.62 12.17 18.60
C ASP A 114 -26.15 12.57 18.77
N ILE A 115 -25.24 12.00 17.97
CA ILE A 115 -23.82 12.38 17.93
C ILE A 115 -23.62 13.75 17.26
N ALA A 116 -24.30 14.03 16.14
CA ALA A 116 -24.17 15.31 15.43
C ALA A 116 -24.72 16.50 16.24
N CYS A 117 -25.67 16.24 17.15
CA CYS A 117 -26.22 17.24 18.07
C CYS A 117 -25.40 17.44 19.36
N GLN A 118 -24.33 16.64 19.56
CA GLN A 118 -23.44 16.80 20.71
C GLN A 118 -22.32 17.79 20.40
N ARG A 119 -22.02 18.67 21.37
CA ARG A 119 -20.88 19.58 21.28
C ARG A 119 -19.57 18.77 21.38
N PRO A 120 -18.62 18.93 20.44
CA PRO A 120 -17.31 18.33 20.57
C PRO A 120 -16.57 18.79 21.82
N VAL A 121 -15.95 17.85 22.53
CA VAL A 121 -15.12 18.13 23.70
C VAL A 121 -13.91 18.95 23.25
N GLY A 122 -13.80 20.20 23.74
CA GLY A 122 -12.70 21.12 23.40
C GLY A 122 -13.04 22.21 22.38
N LEU A 123 -14.28 22.27 21.85
CA LEU A 123 -14.68 23.39 20.99
C LEU A 123 -14.75 24.70 21.80
N VAL A 124 -13.93 25.69 21.43
CA VAL A 124 -13.89 27.02 22.07
C VAL A 124 -15.27 27.68 21.99
N LEU A 125 -15.76 28.19 23.12
CA LEU A 125 -17.04 28.91 23.17
C LEU A 125 -16.85 30.33 22.61
N MET A 126 -17.53 30.61 21.51
CA MET A 126 -17.62 31.92 20.88
C MET A 126 -19.11 32.25 20.77
N GLU A 127 -19.55 33.26 21.51
CA GLU A 127 -20.95 33.69 21.56
C GLU A 127 -21.44 34.08 20.16
N GLY A 128 -22.60 33.56 19.75
CA GLY A 128 -23.17 33.68 18.41
C GLY A 128 -22.51 32.85 17.31
N VAL A 129 -21.44 32.09 17.59
CA VAL A 129 -20.68 31.33 16.57
C VAL A 129 -20.64 29.85 16.88
N THR A 130 -20.21 29.47 18.08
CA THR A 130 -20.09 28.04 18.46
C THR A 130 -21.08 27.65 19.55
N ASP A 131 -21.83 28.59 20.11
CA ASP A 131 -22.86 28.37 21.13
C ASP A 131 -24.20 27.86 20.57
N THR A 132 -24.38 27.89 19.25
CA THR A 132 -25.59 27.40 18.59
C THR A 132 -25.78 25.91 18.84
N LYS A 133 -26.91 25.55 19.45
CA LYS A 133 -27.34 24.16 19.60
C LYS A 133 -28.24 23.80 18.42
N PRO A 134 -27.88 22.83 17.57
CA PRO A 134 -28.75 22.40 16.49
C PRO A 134 -30.01 21.77 17.07
N GLU A 135 -31.17 22.35 16.76
CA GLU A 135 -32.47 21.81 17.14
C GLU A 135 -33.04 20.95 16.02
N ARG A 136 -33.59 19.78 16.38
CA ARG A 136 -34.23 18.88 15.42
C ARG A 136 -35.60 19.46 15.04
N PRO A 137 -35.90 19.65 13.73
CA PRO A 137 -37.23 20.06 13.29
C PRO A 137 -38.30 19.02 13.66
N ALA A 138 -39.49 19.46 14.08
CA ALA A 138 -40.57 18.61 14.58
C ALA A 138 -41.07 17.55 13.57
N ASP A 139 -40.90 17.82 12.27
CA ASP A 139 -41.37 16.94 11.19
C ASP A 139 -40.37 15.80 10.85
N TRP A 140 -39.21 15.75 11.52
CA TRP A 140 -38.19 14.74 11.27
C TRP A 140 -38.39 13.53 12.18
N ALA A 141 -38.75 12.38 11.58
CA ALA A 141 -38.89 11.13 12.32
C ALA A 141 -37.59 10.80 13.09
N PRO A 142 -37.67 10.29 14.34
CA PRO A 142 -36.49 9.82 15.05
C PRO A 142 -35.78 8.79 14.16
N SER A 143 -34.47 8.93 14.02
CA SER A 143 -33.65 7.91 13.37
C SER A 143 -33.85 6.62 14.17
N VAL A 144 -34.67 5.72 13.64
CA VAL A 144 -34.57 4.32 14.00
C VAL A 144 -33.23 3.91 13.41
N LEU A 145 -32.18 4.02 14.24
CA LEU A 145 -31.08 3.10 14.08
C LEU A 145 -31.76 1.74 14.22
N GLU A 146 -32.06 1.09 13.10
CA GLU A 146 -32.15 -0.37 13.11
C GLU A 146 -30.90 -0.78 13.89
N GLU A 147 -31.09 -1.46 15.02
CA GLU A 147 -29.99 -2.13 15.69
C GLU A 147 -29.28 -2.89 14.59
N ASP A 148 -28.12 -2.37 14.18
CA ASP A 148 -27.21 -3.03 13.28
C ASP A 148 -27.06 -4.38 13.95
N THR A 149 -27.70 -5.38 13.36
CA THR A 149 -27.62 -6.74 13.85
C THR A 149 -26.17 -7.06 13.62
N LEU A 150 -25.34 -6.85 14.64
CA LEU A 150 -23.88 -6.87 14.54
C LEU A 150 -23.53 -8.22 13.93
N GLU A 151 -23.36 -8.23 12.60
CA GLU A 151 -22.84 -9.36 11.88
C GLU A 151 -21.53 -9.69 12.60
N PRO A 152 -21.39 -10.92 13.13
CA PRO A 152 -20.21 -11.25 13.91
C PRO A 152 -18.98 -10.93 13.04
N GLU A 153 -18.12 -10.04 13.55
CA GLU A 153 -16.89 -9.63 12.88
C GLU A 153 -16.22 -10.86 12.29
N PRO A 154 -15.85 -10.87 11.01
CA PRO A 154 -15.27 -12.05 10.38
C PRO A 154 -13.99 -12.46 11.14
N VAL A 155 -14.08 -13.55 11.89
CA VAL A 155 -12.94 -14.08 12.66
C VAL A 155 -12.19 -15.07 11.78
N PHE A 156 -11.09 -14.62 11.20
CA PHE A 156 -10.14 -15.48 10.51
C PHE A 156 -8.84 -15.65 11.32
N PRO A 157 -8.13 -16.79 11.16
CA PRO A 157 -6.85 -17.02 11.82
C PRO A 157 -5.87 -15.90 11.48
N ARG A 158 -5.24 -15.33 12.50
CA ARG A 158 -4.21 -14.29 12.36
C ARG A 158 -2.84 -14.89 12.62
N THR A 159 -1.87 -14.59 11.76
CA THR A 159 -0.46 -14.85 12.04
C THR A 159 0.09 -13.70 12.86
N VAL A 160 0.36 -13.97 14.13
CA VAL A 160 0.81 -12.93 15.06
C VAL A 160 2.10 -12.30 14.53
N GLY A 161 2.05 -11.00 14.26
CA GLY A 161 3.25 -10.23 13.98
C GLY A 161 3.86 -10.40 12.60
N THR A 162 3.20 -11.14 11.70
CA THR A 162 3.72 -11.42 10.35
C THR A 162 2.62 -11.23 9.32
N ILE A 163 2.95 -10.55 8.22
CA ILE A 163 2.12 -10.50 7.01
C ILE A 163 2.86 -11.16 5.84
N GLN A 164 2.11 -11.76 4.93
CA GLN A 164 2.63 -12.48 3.78
C GLN A 164 1.81 -12.16 2.52
N HIS A 165 2.36 -12.46 1.34
CA HIS A 165 1.62 -12.55 0.08
C HIS A 165 2.22 -13.64 -0.82
N CYS A 166 1.44 -14.09 -1.80
CA CYS A 166 1.85 -15.17 -2.72
C CYS A 166 2.26 -14.69 -4.12
N LEU A 167 2.31 -13.37 -4.34
CA LEU A 167 2.78 -12.81 -5.60
C LEU A 167 4.31 -12.91 -5.66
N HIS A 168 4.87 -13.70 -6.59
CA HIS A 168 6.32 -13.79 -6.81
C HIS A 168 6.78 -12.62 -7.67
N LEU A 169 7.28 -11.55 -7.04
CA LEU A 169 7.60 -10.28 -7.70
C LEU A 169 9.09 -9.95 -7.56
N THR A 170 9.69 -9.44 -8.64
CA THR A 170 11.06 -8.91 -8.62
C THR A 170 11.11 -7.51 -9.21
N SER A 171 12.08 -6.69 -8.80
CA SER A 171 12.23 -5.31 -9.27
C SER A 171 12.94 -5.26 -10.62
N VAL A 172 12.45 -4.45 -11.55
CA VAL A 172 13.13 -4.16 -12.83
C VAL A 172 14.48 -3.51 -12.60
N TYR A 173 14.57 -2.63 -11.60
CA TYR A 173 15.76 -1.84 -11.29
C TYR A 173 16.57 -2.50 -10.18
N THR A 174 17.89 -2.43 -10.30
CA THR A 174 18.84 -2.95 -9.31
C THR A 174 19.15 -1.95 -8.20
N HIS A 175 18.66 -0.70 -8.34
CA HIS A 175 18.81 0.42 -7.41
C HIS A 175 20.23 0.99 -7.32
N PHE A 176 21.16 0.39 -8.05
CA PHE A 176 22.56 0.81 -8.10
C PHE A 176 23.06 0.77 -9.55
N LEU A 177 23.78 1.82 -9.93
CA LEU A 177 24.41 1.93 -11.25
C LEU A 177 25.59 0.96 -11.37
N PRO A 178 25.74 0.23 -12.50
CA PRO A 178 26.77 -0.80 -12.65
C PRO A 178 28.21 -0.29 -12.53
N GLN A 179 28.47 0.94 -12.97
CA GLN A 179 29.85 1.43 -13.14
C GLN A 179 30.52 1.88 -11.84
N HIS A 180 29.74 2.19 -10.79
CA HIS A 180 30.27 2.75 -9.55
C HIS A 180 29.53 2.33 -8.27
N GLY A 181 28.51 1.47 -8.35
CA GLY A 181 27.68 1.11 -7.19
C GLY A 181 26.95 2.32 -6.57
N ARG A 182 26.80 3.40 -7.34
CA ARG A 182 26.09 4.61 -6.90
C ARG A 182 24.59 4.35 -6.92
N PRO A 183 23.82 4.85 -5.93
CA PRO A 183 22.38 4.71 -5.94
C PRO A 183 21.76 5.31 -7.21
N GLU A 184 20.84 4.57 -7.81
CA GLU A 184 19.89 5.12 -8.76
C GLU A 184 18.92 6.04 -7.99
N VAL A 185 18.45 7.10 -8.63
CA VAL A 185 17.50 8.07 -8.06
C VAL A 185 16.27 8.10 -8.93
N THR A 186 15.08 8.17 -8.31
CA THR A 186 13.81 8.33 -9.01
C THR A 186 13.16 9.67 -8.71
N THR A 187 13.49 10.32 -7.60
CA THR A 187 12.96 11.64 -7.24
C THR A 187 14.00 12.46 -6.48
N MET A 188 13.90 13.78 -6.55
CA MET A 188 14.83 14.68 -5.86
C MET A 188 14.14 15.85 -5.14
N PRO A 189 13.20 15.56 -4.21
CA PRO A 189 12.53 16.62 -3.46
C PRO A 189 13.56 17.35 -2.60
N LEU A 190 13.50 18.68 -2.61
CA LEU A 190 14.37 19.53 -1.79
C LEU A 190 15.88 19.33 -2.04
N GLY A 191 16.27 18.78 -3.19
CA GLY A 191 17.66 18.54 -3.56
C GLY A 191 18.28 17.26 -2.97
N LEU A 192 17.48 16.34 -2.43
CA LEU A 192 17.96 15.04 -1.94
C LEU A 192 17.47 13.93 -2.85
N GLY A 193 18.41 13.24 -3.50
CA GLY A 193 18.10 12.14 -4.41
C GLY A 193 17.66 10.88 -3.66
N THR A 194 16.51 10.32 -4.00
CA THR A 194 16.04 9.06 -3.43
C THR A 194 15.31 8.20 -4.48
N THR A 195 15.28 6.89 -4.26
CA THR A 195 14.48 5.95 -5.05
C THR A 195 13.24 5.59 -4.25
N VAL A 196 12.08 5.90 -4.80
CA VAL A 196 10.75 5.58 -4.23
C VAL A 196 9.80 5.01 -5.28
N ASP A 197 10.14 5.12 -6.55
CA ASP A 197 9.37 4.62 -7.68
C ASP A 197 9.90 3.26 -8.13
N TYR A 198 8.98 2.33 -8.39
CA TYR A 198 9.33 0.97 -8.76
C TYR A 198 8.48 0.44 -9.90
N ILE A 199 9.07 -0.48 -10.67
CA ILE A 199 8.36 -1.42 -11.52
C ILE A 199 8.75 -2.80 -11.02
N PHE A 200 7.79 -3.49 -10.39
CA PHE A 200 7.90 -4.91 -10.06
C PHE A 200 7.22 -5.74 -11.15
N PHE A 201 7.72 -6.95 -11.40
CA PHE A 201 7.11 -7.87 -12.34
C PHE A 201 7.17 -9.32 -11.82
N SER A 202 6.27 -10.15 -12.33
CA SER A 202 6.25 -11.58 -12.01
C SER A 202 7.53 -12.29 -12.46
N ALA A 203 8.21 -12.96 -11.54
CA ALA A 203 9.41 -13.76 -11.80
C ALA A 203 9.31 -15.13 -11.14
N GLU A 204 10.14 -16.08 -11.58
CA GLU A 204 10.20 -17.41 -11.01
C GLU A 204 11.28 -17.51 -9.93
N SER A 205 10.91 -18.14 -8.82
CA SER A 205 11.83 -18.42 -7.72
C SER A 205 12.79 -19.54 -8.14
N CYS A 206 14.09 -19.26 -8.17
CA CYS A 206 15.09 -20.30 -8.34
C CYS A 206 15.20 -21.12 -7.04
N GLU A 207 14.72 -22.38 -7.04
CA GLU A 207 14.94 -23.32 -5.95
C GLU A 207 16.42 -23.72 -5.88
N ASN A 208 17.27 -22.91 -5.27
CA ASN A 208 18.58 -23.35 -4.80
C ASN A 208 18.56 -23.40 -3.27
N GLY A 209 18.68 -24.61 -2.72
CA GLY A 209 18.52 -24.96 -1.31
C GLY A 209 19.50 -24.38 -0.29
N ASN A 210 20.14 -23.23 -0.57
CA ASN A 210 21.01 -22.54 0.37
C ASN A 210 20.45 -21.16 0.70
N ARG A 211 19.82 -21.07 1.88
CA ARG A 211 19.17 -19.88 2.51
C ARG A 211 20.05 -18.64 2.72
N THR A 212 21.26 -18.59 2.16
CA THR A 212 22.26 -17.53 2.43
C THR A 212 22.68 -16.74 1.20
N ASP A 213 22.19 -17.06 0.01
CA ASP A 213 22.49 -16.27 -1.19
C ASP A 213 21.26 -15.46 -1.63
N ARG A 214 21.48 -14.21 -2.07
CA ARG A 214 20.43 -13.34 -2.61
C ARG A 214 19.66 -14.13 -3.67
N ARG A 215 18.33 -14.18 -3.59
CA ARG A 215 17.50 -14.86 -4.60
C ARG A 215 17.88 -14.33 -5.99
N LEU A 216 18.49 -15.20 -6.79
CA LEU A 216 18.65 -14.98 -8.22
C LEU A 216 17.31 -15.34 -8.84
N ASP A 217 16.39 -14.37 -8.85
CA ASP A 217 15.10 -14.54 -9.53
C ASP A 217 15.37 -14.75 -11.02
N GLN A 218 14.79 -15.79 -11.61
CA GLN A 218 14.89 -16.05 -13.04
C GLN A 218 13.67 -15.48 -13.75
N ASP A 219 13.89 -15.03 -14.98
CA ASP A 219 12.83 -14.62 -15.89
C ASP A 219 11.83 -15.79 -16.05
N GLY A 220 10.60 -15.58 -15.57
CA GLY A 220 9.49 -16.53 -15.74
C GLY A 220 8.75 -16.29 -17.06
N THR A 221 7.41 -16.28 -17.01
CA THR A 221 6.56 -15.94 -18.16
C THR A 221 6.87 -14.56 -18.76
N LEU A 222 7.27 -13.60 -17.91
CA LEU A 222 7.76 -12.29 -18.33
C LEU A 222 9.29 -12.28 -18.31
N LYS A 223 9.88 -11.89 -19.43
CA LYS A 223 11.32 -11.72 -19.62
C LYS A 223 11.66 -10.26 -19.75
N LEU A 224 12.56 -9.74 -18.91
CA LEU A 224 12.98 -8.35 -19.00
C LEU A 224 13.94 -8.17 -20.17
N LEU A 225 13.49 -7.50 -21.24
CA LEU A 225 14.29 -7.27 -22.45
C LEU A 225 15.22 -6.06 -22.30
N GLY A 226 14.80 -5.08 -21.51
CA GLY A 226 15.57 -3.87 -21.27
C GLY A 226 14.84 -2.87 -20.39
N ARG A 227 15.58 -1.88 -19.90
CA ARG A 227 15.05 -0.78 -19.09
C ARG A 227 15.76 0.52 -19.45
N LEU A 228 15.07 1.65 -19.30
CA LEU A 228 15.69 2.96 -19.36
C LEU A 228 16.53 3.15 -18.09
N SER A 229 17.85 3.33 -18.25
CA SER A 229 18.76 3.56 -17.12
C SER A 229 18.40 4.84 -16.36
N LEU A 230 18.37 4.75 -15.03
CA LEU A 230 18.20 5.91 -14.16
C LEU A 230 19.50 6.70 -14.01
N LEU A 231 19.39 7.84 -13.33
CA LEU A 231 20.51 8.76 -13.08
C LEU A 231 20.94 8.67 -11.61
N SER A 232 22.19 9.06 -11.34
CA SER A 232 22.65 9.27 -9.96
C SER A 232 22.32 10.68 -9.50
N GLU A 233 22.28 10.86 -8.17
CA GLU A 233 22.09 12.16 -7.54
C GLU A 233 23.05 13.24 -8.07
N GLU A 234 24.33 12.90 -8.25
CA GLU A 234 25.34 13.84 -8.77
C GLU A 234 25.01 14.39 -10.16
N ILE A 235 24.44 13.57 -11.04
CA ILE A 235 24.06 13.98 -12.40
C ILE A 235 22.86 14.93 -12.32
N LEU A 236 21.89 14.64 -11.45
CA LEU A 236 20.74 15.51 -11.24
C LEU A 236 21.16 16.85 -10.63
N TRP A 237 22.09 16.85 -9.66
CA TRP A 237 22.67 18.09 -9.12
C TRP A 237 23.37 18.92 -10.21
N ALA A 238 24.13 18.28 -11.11
CA ALA A 238 24.75 18.95 -12.24
C ALA A 238 23.74 19.57 -13.21
N ALA A 239 22.49 19.08 -13.21
CA ALA A 239 21.35 19.60 -13.98
C ALA A 239 20.42 20.52 -13.15
N ASN A 240 20.89 21.05 -12.01
CA ASN A 240 20.13 21.91 -11.10
C ASN A 240 18.95 21.22 -10.37
N GLY A 241 19.05 19.91 -10.11
CA GLY A 241 18.06 19.13 -9.38
C GLY A 241 16.80 18.83 -10.19
N LEU A 242 15.69 18.52 -9.52
CA LEU A 242 14.37 18.35 -10.13
C LEU A 242 13.31 19.18 -9.36
N PRO A 243 12.26 19.69 -10.04
CA PRO A 243 12.15 19.82 -11.49
C PRO A 243 13.19 20.82 -12.06
N ASN A 244 13.48 20.72 -13.35
CA ASN A 244 14.43 21.59 -14.05
C ASN A 244 13.96 21.89 -15.50
N PRO A 245 14.69 22.70 -16.30
CA PRO A 245 14.26 23.04 -17.67
C PRO A 245 14.10 21.84 -18.63
N PHE A 246 14.70 20.68 -18.32
CA PHE A 246 14.59 19.45 -19.11
C PHE A 246 13.51 18.50 -18.57
N CYS A 247 13.25 18.53 -17.26
CA CYS A 247 12.34 17.63 -16.56
C CYS A 247 11.30 18.43 -15.76
N SER A 248 10.05 18.41 -16.21
CA SER A 248 8.95 19.16 -15.59
C SER A 248 8.35 18.51 -14.32
N SER A 249 8.81 17.31 -13.96
CA SER A 249 8.45 16.63 -12.71
C SER A 249 9.67 16.55 -11.80
N ASP A 250 9.41 16.49 -10.49
CA ASP A 250 10.36 16.12 -9.45
C ASP A 250 10.75 14.64 -9.46
N HIS A 251 10.02 13.80 -10.21
CA HIS A 251 10.31 12.38 -10.45
C HIS A 251 10.83 12.11 -11.87
N LEU A 252 11.66 11.09 -12.00
CA LEU A 252 12.10 10.51 -13.26
C LEU A 252 11.13 9.42 -13.72
N CYS A 253 10.92 9.33 -15.03
CA CYS A 253 10.11 8.26 -15.61
C CYS A 253 10.89 6.93 -15.60
N LEU A 254 10.30 5.90 -15.01
CA LEU A 254 10.76 4.52 -15.14
C LEU A 254 10.15 3.90 -16.41
N LEU A 255 10.95 3.12 -17.13
CA LEU A 255 10.52 2.47 -18.37
C LEU A 255 11.20 1.10 -18.51
N ALA A 256 10.39 0.09 -18.81
CA ALA A 256 10.83 -1.29 -19.00
C ALA A 256 10.19 -1.88 -20.26
N SER A 257 10.90 -2.79 -20.92
CA SER A 257 10.41 -3.59 -22.04
C SER A 257 10.41 -5.06 -21.65
N PHE A 258 9.31 -5.74 -21.89
CA PHE A 258 9.14 -7.15 -21.54
C PHE A 258 8.79 -7.99 -22.77
N GLY A 259 9.37 -9.17 -22.84
CA GLY A 259 8.93 -10.26 -23.70
C GLY A 259 8.02 -11.18 -22.89
N MET A 260 6.98 -11.71 -23.52
CA MET A 260 6.09 -12.68 -22.88
C MET A 260 6.08 -13.96 -23.71
N GLU A 261 6.39 -15.09 -23.07
CA GLU A 261 6.22 -16.39 -23.72
C GLU A 261 4.75 -16.77 -23.70
N VAL A 262 4.15 -16.84 -24.90
CA VAL A 262 2.78 -17.31 -25.07
C VAL A 262 2.86 -18.80 -25.39
N THR A 263 2.59 -19.65 -24.41
CA THR A 263 2.29 -21.06 -24.69
C THR A 263 0.98 -21.10 -25.48
N ALA A 264 1.07 -21.47 -26.76
CA ALA A 264 -0.12 -21.71 -27.58
C ALA A 264 -0.96 -22.84 -26.93
N PRO A 265 -2.30 -22.74 -26.98
CA PRO A 265 -3.20 -23.74 -26.39
C PRO A 265 -3.06 -25.13 -27.02
#